data_AF-A0A6V6Z836-F1
#
_entry.id   AF-A0A6V6Z836-F1
#
_cell.length_a   1.000
_cell.length_b   1.000
_cell.length_c   1.000
_cell.angle_alpha   90.00
_cell.angle_beta   90.00
_cell.angle_gamma   90.00
#
_symmetry.space_group_name_H-M   'P 1'
#
loop_
_entity.id
_entity.type
_entity.pdbx_description
1 polymer ?
#
loop_
_entity_poly.entity_id
_entity_poly.type
_entity_poly.pdbx_seq_one_letter_code
_entity_poly.pdbx_strand_id
1 'polypeptide(L)'
;MYASSGALGFITGEAEAMLLAKSGEKAYEVYHLVNKETQIVEYVGKTGQGILTRFEQHLLDPAKQAWIHNVEPILYKGGLNRFGAKHYEQTDILSYKLKNLYNK
;
A
#
# COMPACT_ATOMS: atom_id res chain seq x y z
N MET A 1 28.39 -15.91 32.50
CA MET A 1 28.15 -14.70 31.68
C MET A 1 26.96 -14.99 30.80
N TYR A 2 25.78 -14.46 31.11
CA TYR A 2 24.59 -14.59 30.27
C TYR A 2 24.51 -13.36 29.37
N ALA A 3 24.86 -13.53 28.09
CA ALA A 3 24.63 -12.50 27.09
C ALA A 3 23.15 -12.53 26.67
N SER A 4 22.42 -11.65 27.36
CA SER A 4 21.17 -11.00 26.99
C SER A 4 20.79 -11.00 25.50
N SER A 5 19.54 -11.39 25.27
CA SER A 5 18.55 -10.73 24.39
C SER A 5 18.92 -10.58 22.92
N GLY A 6 18.50 -11.57 22.11
CA GLY A 6 18.34 -11.42 20.67
C GLY A 6 17.36 -10.28 20.38
N ALA A 7 17.90 -9.16 19.91
CA ALA A 7 17.14 -8.00 19.50
C ALA A 7 16.17 -8.41 18.38
N LEU A 8 14.87 -8.36 18.69
CA LEU A 8 13.81 -8.17 17.69
C LEU A 8 14.03 -6.79 17.08
N GLY A 9 14.95 -6.72 16.12
CA GLY A 9 15.23 -5.51 15.35
C GLY A 9 13.99 -5.16 14.54
N PHE A 10 13.33 -4.07 14.93
CA PHE A 10 12.34 -3.41 14.09
C PHE A 10 13.04 -2.95 12.82
N ILE A 11 12.94 -3.75 11.76
CA ILE A 11 13.41 -3.36 10.44
C ILE A 11 12.45 -2.25 9.99
N THR A 12 12.94 -1.02 9.94
CA THR A 12 12.20 0.09 9.32
C THR A 12 11.99 -0.24 7.85
N GLY A 13 10.89 0.22 7.24
CA GLY A 13 10.55 -0.13 5.85
C GLY A 13 11.66 0.19 4.82
N GLU A 14 12.57 1.11 5.15
CA GLU A 14 13.75 1.43 4.36
C GLU A 14 14.79 0.30 4.35
N ALA A 15 15.01 -0.37 5.49
CA ALA A 15 15.95 -1.49 5.58
C ALA A 15 15.42 -2.76 4.89
N GLU A 16 14.10 -2.99 4.89
CA GLU A 16 13.48 -4.04 4.07
C GLU A 16 13.62 -3.74 2.57
N ALA A 17 13.42 -2.48 2.15
CA ALA A 17 13.60 -2.06 0.77
C ALA A 17 15.04 -2.28 0.27
N MET A 18 16.04 -1.95 1.10
CA MET A 18 17.46 -2.15 0.77
C MET A 18 17.85 -3.63 0.70
N LEU A 19 17.27 -4.48 1.54
CA LEU A 19 17.47 -5.94 1.49
C LEU A 19 16.86 -6.56 0.22
N LEU A 20 15.67 -6.13 -0.17
CA LEU A 20 15.00 -6.56 -1.41
C LEU A 20 15.76 -6.11 -2.67
N ALA A 21 16.26 -4.88 -2.68
CA ALA A 21 17.08 -4.39 -3.78
C ALA A 21 18.37 -5.23 -3.98
N LYS A 22 18.95 -5.73 -2.89
CA LYS A 22 20.14 -6.62 -2.94
C LYS A 22 19.81 -8.05 -3.37
N SER A 23 18.57 -8.52 -3.15
CA SER A 23 18.13 -9.86 -3.58
C SER A 23 17.58 -9.91 -5.00
N GLY A 24 17.46 -8.76 -5.68
CA GLY A 24 16.85 -8.66 -7.02
C GLY A 24 15.32 -8.81 -7.00
N GLU A 25 14.70 -8.83 -5.82
CA GLU A 25 13.25 -8.88 -5.69
C GLU A 25 12.66 -7.48 -5.89
N LYS A 26 11.56 -7.40 -6.64
CA LYS A 26 10.84 -6.14 -6.84
C LYS A 26 10.24 -5.68 -5.51
N ALA A 27 10.59 -4.47 -5.08
CA ALA A 27 9.90 -3.79 -4.00
C ALA A 27 8.46 -3.48 -4.42
N TYR A 28 7.52 -3.80 -3.54
CA TYR A 28 6.11 -3.51 -3.68
C TYR A 28 5.71 -2.35 -2.77
N GLU A 29 4.71 -1.61 -3.25
CA GLU A 29 4.07 -0.50 -2.58
C GLU A 29 2.59 -0.82 -2.42
N VAL A 30 2.01 -0.42 -1.30
CA VAL A 30 0.57 -0.38 -1.04
C VAL A 30 0.17 1.09 -1.02
N TYR A 31 -0.91 1.40 -1.72
CA TYR A 31 -1.37 2.76 -1.92
C TYR A 31 -2.89 2.85 -1.83
N HIS A 32 -3.36 4.05 -1.50
CA HIS A 32 -4.78 4.41 -1.45
C HIS A 32 -5.10 5.37 -2.58
N LEU A 33 -6.28 5.23 -3.17
CA LEU A 33 -6.89 6.28 -3.97
C LEU A 33 -7.92 6.98 -3.09
N VAL A 34 -7.62 8.22 -2.76
CA VAL A 34 -8.39 9.01 -1.79
C VAL A 34 -9.14 10.10 -2.53
N ASN A 35 -10.44 10.21 -2.26
CA ASN A 35 -11.27 11.27 -2.81
C ASN A 35 -10.79 12.63 -2.30
N LYS A 36 -10.49 13.55 -3.22
CA LYS A 36 -9.90 14.86 -2.92
C LYS A 36 -10.81 15.71 -2.03
N GLU A 37 -12.12 15.60 -2.18
CA GLU A 37 -13.10 16.40 -1.45
C GLU A 37 -13.47 15.78 -0.12
N THR A 38 -13.81 14.49 -0.13
CA THR A 38 -14.36 13.82 1.07
C THR A 38 -13.29 13.19 1.96
N GLN A 39 -12.05 13.08 1.46
CA GLN A 39 -10.94 12.40 2.13
C GLN A 39 -11.24 10.91 2.43
N ILE A 40 -12.23 10.33 1.73
CA ILE A 40 -12.58 8.91 1.85
C ILE A 40 -11.69 8.09 0.92
N VAL A 41 -11.25 6.92 1.40
CA VAL A 41 -10.53 5.96 0.58
C VAL A 41 -11.51 5.19 -0.30
N GLU A 42 -11.45 5.43 -1.61
CA GLU A 42 -12.30 4.79 -2.62
C GLU A 42 -11.71 3.45 -3.07
N TYR A 43 -10.38 3.31 -3.02
CA TYR A 43 -9.68 2.12 -3.48
C TYR A 43 -8.37 1.92 -2.73
N VAL A 44 -8.06 0.65 -2.44
CA VAL A 44 -6.76 0.21 -1.91
C VAL A 44 -6.15 -0.74 -2.93
N GLY A 45 -4.88 -0.55 -3.27
CA GLY A 45 -4.17 -1.44 -4.16
C GLY A 45 -2.70 -1.58 -3.83
N LYS A 46 -2.05 -2.53 -4.51
CA LYS A 46 -0.61 -2.71 -4.43
C LYS A 46 0.04 -2.80 -5.81
N THR A 47 1.27 -2.35 -5.92
CA THR A 47 2.03 -2.30 -7.17
C THR A 47 3.50 -2.63 -6.94
N GLY A 48 4.16 -3.24 -7.93
CA GLY A 48 5.61 -3.41 -7.96
C GLY A 48 6.27 -2.61 -9.09
N GLN A 49 5.54 -1.63 -9.63
CA GLN A 49 5.95 -0.79 -10.76
C GLN A 49 6.02 0.71 -10.39
N GLY A 50 5.73 1.06 -9.14
CA GLY A 50 5.55 2.44 -8.71
C GLY A 50 4.07 2.86 -8.69
N ILE A 51 3.72 3.66 -7.68
CA ILE A 51 2.36 4.18 -7.47
C ILE A 51 1.87 5.03 -8.65
N LEU A 52 2.70 5.95 -9.17
CA LEU A 52 2.32 6.87 -10.24
C LEU A 52 2.03 6.12 -11.55
N THR A 53 2.92 5.20 -11.93
CA THR A 53 2.73 4.35 -13.11
C THR A 53 1.46 3.50 -13.00
N ARG A 54 1.14 3.00 -11.79
CA ARG A 54 -0.10 2.26 -11.58
C ARG A 54 -1.33 3.16 -11.62
N PHE A 55 -1.22 4.41 -11.15
CA PHE A 55 -2.30 5.39 -11.21
C PHE A 55 -2.64 5.79 -12.65
N GLU A 56 -1.64 5.99 -13.51
CA GLU A 56 -1.83 6.22 -14.95
C GLU A 56 -2.62 5.09 -15.62
N GLN A 57 -2.35 3.83 -15.25
CA GLN A 57 -3.13 2.69 -15.74
C GLN A 57 -4.59 2.74 -15.28
N HIS A 58 -4.88 3.22 -14.06
CA HIS A 58 -6.26 3.40 -13.59
C HIS A 58 -6.97 4.54 -14.33
N LEU A 59 -6.26 5.62 -14.69
CA LEU A 59 -6.81 6.70 -15.50
C LEU A 59 -7.25 6.24 -16.89
N LEU A 60 -6.70 5.14 -17.39
CA LEU A 60 -7.09 4.54 -18.67
C LEU A 60 -8.15 3.44 -18.54
N ASP A 61 -8.53 3.04 -17.31
CA ASP A 61 -9.48 1.96 -17.07
C ASP A 61 -10.93 2.45 -17.29
N PRO A 62 -11.68 1.91 -18.27
CA PRO A 62 -13.06 2.31 -18.53
C PRO A 62 -13.98 2.13 -17.32
N ALA A 63 -13.73 1.12 -16.48
CA ALA A 63 -14.57 0.83 -15.32
C ALA A 63 -14.40 1.85 -14.18
N LYS A 64 -13.35 2.67 -14.21
CA LYS A 64 -13.03 3.65 -13.16
C LYS A 64 -13.29 5.10 -13.57
N GLN A 65 -13.61 5.36 -14.84
CA GLN A 65 -13.78 6.72 -15.37
C GLN A 65 -14.78 7.58 -14.61
N ALA A 66 -15.80 6.96 -14.01
CA ALA A 66 -16.83 7.68 -13.25
C ALA A 66 -16.28 8.37 -11.98
N TRP A 67 -15.14 7.93 -11.43
CA TRP A 67 -14.63 8.41 -10.14
C TRP A 67 -13.11 8.67 -10.10
N ILE A 68 -12.33 8.12 -11.03
CA ILE A 68 -10.86 8.17 -10.97
C ILE A 68 -10.27 9.59 -11.03
N HIS A 69 -11.01 10.55 -11.60
CA HIS A 69 -10.59 11.95 -11.70
C HIS A 69 -10.71 12.71 -10.38
N ASN A 70 -11.57 12.22 -9.48
CA ASN A 70 -11.86 12.83 -8.17
C ASN A 70 -10.93 12.32 -7.06
N VAL A 71 -10.02 11.40 -7.38
CA VAL A 71 -9.11 10.80 -6.41
C VAL A 71 -7.66 11.20 -6.67
N GLU A 72 -6.84 11.08 -5.64
CA GLU A 72 -5.39 11.16 -5.73
C GLU A 72 -4.72 9.92 -5.13
N PRO A 73 -3.59 9.48 -5.70
CA PRO A 73 -2.85 8.34 -5.17
C PRO A 73 -1.98 8.75 -3.97
N ILE A 74 -2.17 8.09 -2.83
CA ILE A 74 -1.37 8.28 -1.61
C ILE A 74 -0.61 6.99 -1.29
N LEU A 75 0.71 7.08 -1.13
CA LEU A 75 1.53 5.97 -0.67
C LEU A 75 1.19 5.67 0.79
N TYR A 76 0.76 4.44 1.07
CA TYR A 76 0.49 3.99 2.42
C TYR A 76 1.71 3.26 3.01
N LYS A 77 2.30 2.33 2.26
CA LYS A 77 3.48 1.58 2.70
C LYS A 77 4.33 1.11 1.51
N GLY A 78 5.63 1.38 1.53
CA GLY A 78 6.58 1.00 0.48
C GLY A 78 7.65 0.02 0.98
N GLY A 79 8.50 -0.45 0.07
CA GLY A 79 9.66 -1.28 0.42
C GLY A 79 9.32 -2.72 0.80
N LEU A 80 8.13 -3.20 0.43
CA LEU A 80 7.61 -4.50 0.87
C LEU A 80 7.95 -5.59 -0.14
N ASN A 81 8.05 -6.83 0.32
CA ASN A 81 7.96 -7.97 -0.58
C ASN A 81 6.50 -8.19 -1.04
N ARG A 82 6.29 -9.05 -2.04
CA ARG A 82 4.95 -9.30 -2.61
C ARG A 82 3.92 -9.76 -1.59
N PHE A 83 4.33 -10.59 -0.62
CA PHE A 83 3.45 -11.15 0.41
C PHE A 83 3.10 -10.11 1.48
N GLY A 84 4.08 -9.35 1.97
CA GLY A 84 3.89 -8.25 2.89
C GLY A 84 2.93 -7.21 2.32
N ALA A 85 3.14 -6.80 1.05
CA ALA A 85 2.22 -5.90 0.37
C ALA A 85 0.80 -6.47 0.25
N LYS A 86 0.65 -7.78 0.02
CA LYS A 86 -0.67 -8.43 -0.03
C LYS A 86 -1.36 -8.41 1.33
N HIS A 87 -0.61 -8.67 2.40
CA HIS A 87 -1.13 -8.64 3.76
C HIS A 87 -1.63 -7.24 4.14
N TYR A 88 -0.82 -6.19 3.94
CA TYR A 88 -1.22 -4.81 4.21
C TYR A 88 -2.43 -4.38 3.37
N GLU A 89 -2.46 -4.69 2.08
CA GLU A 89 -3.62 -4.41 1.21
C GLU A 89 -4.91 -5.03 1.78
N GLN A 90 -4.88 -6.31 2.17
CA GLN A 90 -6.06 -7.00 2.70
C GLN A 90 -6.52 -6.43 4.04
N THR A 91 -5.58 -6.16 4.95
CA THR A 91 -5.89 -5.57 6.25
C THR A 91 -6.54 -4.20 6.12
N ASP A 92 -6.07 -3.36 5.19
CA ASP A 92 -6.64 -2.03 4.98
C ASP A 92 -8.03 -2.08 4.32
N ILE A 93 -8.20 -2.95 3.31
CA ILE A 93 -9.53 -3.20 2.70
C ILE A 93 -10.55 -3.62 3.77
N LEU A 94 -10.17 -4.53 4.67
CA LEU A 94 -11.05 -4.96 5.77
C LEU A 94 -11.35 -3.80 6.72
N SER A 95 -10.34 -3.01 7.07
CA SER A 95 -10.49 -1.86 7.98
C SER A 95 -11.45 -0.81 7.43
N TYR A 96 -11.37 -0.46 6.15
CA TYR A 96 -12.31 0.49 5.53
C TYR A 96 -13.72 -0.08 5.37
N LYS A 97 -13.84 -1.35 4.99
CA LYS A 97 -15.15 -2.01 4.95
C LYS A 97 -15.84 -1.97 6.31
N LEU A 98 -15.10 -2.24 7.39
CA LEU A 98 -15.63 -2.15 8.75
C LEU A 98 -16.03 -0.72 9.12
N LYS A 99 -15.18 0.28 8.87
CA LYS A 99 -15.52 1.71 9.11
C LYS A 99 -16.81 2.12 8.41
N ASN A 100 -17.01 1.68 7.17
CA ASN A 100 -18.23 1.98 6.40
C ASN A 100 -19.47 1.23 6.88
N LEU A 101 -19.32 0.11 7.61
CA LEU A 101 -20.43 -0.57 8.27
C LEU A 101 -20.86 0.13 9.55
N TYR A 102 -19.92 0.75 10.30
CA TYR A 102 -20.25 1.49 11.52
C TYR A 102 -20.86 2.88 11.25
N ASN A 103 -20.68 3.43 10.05
CA ASN A 103 -21.21 4.73 9.66
C ASN A 103 -22.57 4.65 8.91
N LYS A 104 -23.26 3.51 8.95
CA LYS A 104 -24.59 3.29 8.36
C LYS A 104 -25.59 2.87 9.43
#